data_AF-A0A523SH90-F1
#
_entry.id   AF-A0A523SH90-F1
#
_cell.length_a   1.000
_cell.length_b   1.000
_cell.length_c   1.000
_cell.angle_alpha   90.00
_cell.angle_beta   90.00
_cell.angle_gamma   90.00
#
_symmetry.space_group_name_H-M   'P 1'
#
loop_
_entity.id
_entity.type
_entity.pdbx_description
1 polymer ?
#
loop_
_entity_poly.entity_id
_entity_poly.type
_entity_poly.pdbx_seq_one_letter_code
_entity_poly.pdbx_strand_id
1 'polypeptide(L)'
;MKALLPDLVFGVVDNGLLVIGAIIGADIGAVFGAVLGAALGNAVSDFAGGYFEGSVAEWLASKGVEHKATKWKASFGKFAGCLVCVPFALLAV
;
A
#
# COMPACT_ATOMS: atom_id res chain seq x y z
N MET A 1 14.37 -20.02 1.67
CA MET A 1 14.04 -19.10 2.78
C MET A 1 14.55 -17.67 2.56
N LYS A 2 15.84 -17.44 2.24
CA LYS A 2 16.39 -16.07 2.07
C LYS A 2 15.66 -15.19 1.04
N ALA A 3 15.14 -15.77 -0.04
CA ALA A 3 14.37 -15.05 -1.06
C ALA A 3 12.96 -14.64 -0.62
N LEU A 4 12.36 -15.31 0.37
CA LEU A 4 11.00 -15.04 0.86
C LEU A 4 10.97 -14.02 1.99
N LEU A 5 12.12 -13.73 2.60
CA LEU A 5 12.20 -12.87 3.78
C LEU A 5 11.76 -11.42 3.48
N PRO A 6 12.15 -10.79 2.35
CA PRO A 6 11.68 -9.44 2.03
C PRO A 6 10.17 -9.38 1.85
N ASP A 7 9.59 -10.36 1.16
CA ASP A 7 8.15 -10.44 0.90
C ASP A 7 7.37 -10.67 2.21
N LEU A 8 7.89 -11.52 3.10
CA LEU A 8 7.29 -11.75 4.41
C LEU A 8 7.32 -10.48 5.28
N VAL A 9 8.45 -9.77 5.31
CA VAL A 9 8.58 -8.53 6.07
C VAL A 9 7.64 -7.46 5.51
N PHE A 10 7.57 -7.32 4.19
CA PHE A 10 6.63 -6.40 3.55
C PHE A 10 5.19 -6.77 3.91
N GLY A 11 4.80 -8.04 3.76
CA GLY A 11 3.44 -8.48 4.09
C GLY A 11 3.06 -8.28 5.56
N VAL A 12 4.00 -8.47 6.50
CA VAL A 12 3.77 -8.20 7.92
C VAL A 12 3.57 -6.71 8.18
N VAL A 13 4.36 -5.84 7.56
CA VAL A 13 4.23 -4.38 7.71
C VAL A 13 2.94 -3.88 7.08
N ASP A 14 2.67 -4.30 5.84
CA ASP A 14 1.50 -3.91 5.06
C ASP A 14 0.19 -4.31 5.75
N ASN A 15 0.03 -5.61 6.03
CA ASN A 15 -1.16 -6.10 6.70
C ASN A 15 -1.24 -5.63 8.15
N GLY A 16 -0.10 -5.43 8.82
CA GLY A 16 -0.05 -4.86 10.17
C GLY A 16 -0.62 -3.44 10.23
N LEU A 17 -0.21 -2.57 9.30
CA LEU A 17 -0.74 -1.20 9.21
C LEU A 17 -2.22 -1.18 8.85
N LEU A 18 -2.65 -2.06 7.94
CA LEU A 18 -4.07 -2.25 7.60
C LEU A 18 -4.88 -2.62 8.85
N VAL A 19 -4.48 -3.67 9.58
CA VAL A 19 -5.22 -4.16 10.75
C VAL A 19 -5.26 -3.13 11.87
N ILE A 20 -4.15 -2.44 12.15
CA ILE A 20 -4.11 -1.36 13.14
C ILE A 20 -5.09 -0.25 12.76
N GLY A 21 -5.06 0.19 11.50
CA GLY A 21 -5.99 1.18 10.98
C GLY A 21 -7.45 0.73 11.11
N ALA A 22 -7.75 -0.52 10.77
CA ALA A 22 -9.09 -1.09 10.87
C ALA A 22 -9.62 -1.09 12.32
N ILE A 23 -8.79 -1.48 13.30
CA ILE A 23 -9.17 -1.51 14.71
C ILE A 23 -9.45 -0.10 15.23
N ILE A 24 -8.55 0.85 14.95
CA ILE A 24 -8.73 2.26 15.36
C ILE A 24 -10.00 2.84 14.71
N GLY A 25 -10.19 2.57 13.42
CA GLY A 25 -11.37 2.99 12.69
C GLY A 25 -12.67 2.39 13.25
N ALA A 26 -12.65 1.10 13.62
CA ALA A 26 -13.79 0.42 14.20
C ALA A 26 -14.26 1.06 15.52
N ASP A 27 -13.32 1.49 16.36
CA ASP A 27 -13.60 2.15 17.63
C ASP A 27 -14.28 3.52 17.44
N ILE A 28 -13.94 4.22 16.34
CA ILE A 28 -14.48 5.56 16.04
C ILE A 28 -15.84 5.48 15.30
N GLY A 29 -15.99 4.53 14.37
CA GLY A 29 -17.07 4.54 13.39
C GLY A 29 -17.66 3.18 13.05
N ALA A 30 -17.50 2.18 13.92
CA ALA A 30 -17.94 0.80 13.71
C ALA A 30 -17.45 0.28 12.34
N VAL A 31 -18.29 -0.43 11.59
CA VAL A 31 -17.89 -1.05 10.31
C VAL A 31 -17.39 -0.01 9.30
N PHE A 32 -18.07 1.14 9.21
CA PHE A 32 -17.66 2.22 8.31
C PHE A 32 -16.26 2.75 8.63
N GLY A 33 -16.02 3.03 9.91
CA GLY A 33 -14.71 3.46 10.38
C GLY A 33 -13.64 2.40 10.15
N ALA A 34 -13.95 1.11 10.35
CA ALA A 34 -13.03 0.00 10.11
C ALA A 34 -12.57 -0.07 8.64
N VAL A 35 -13.50 0.07 7.69
CA VAL A 35 -13.18 0.08 6.25
C VAL A 35 -12.29 1.27 5.88
N LEU A 36 -12.61 2.46 6.38
CA LEU A 36 -11.78 3.65 6.14
C LEU A 36 -10.39 3.52 6.76
N GLY A 37 -10.32 3.04 8.01
CA GLY A 37 -9.06 2.85 8.72
C GLY A 37 -8.17 1.82 8.05
N ALA A 38 -8.74 0.68 7.62
CA ALA A 38 -8.03 -0.34 6.86
C ALA A 38 -7.46 0.22 5.56
N ALA A 39 -8.29 0.96 4.81
CA ALA A 39 -7.88 1.55 3.54
C ALA A 39 -6.76 2.59 3.71
N LEU A 40 -6.82 3.42 4.75
CA LEU A 40 -5.76 4.38 5.05
C LEU A 40 -4.46 3.67 5.44
N GLY A 41 -4.53 2.64 6.28
CA GLY A 41 -3.37 1.82 6.66
C GLY A 41 -2.69 1.21 5.45
N ASN A 42 -3.48 0.56 4.58
CA ASN A 42 -3.00 -0.06 3.35
C ASN A 42 -2.44 0.96 2.36
N ALA A 43 -3.10 2.11 2.18
CA ALA A 43 -2.61 3.14 1.26
C ALA A 43 -1.23 3.66 1.67
N VAL A 44 -0.97 3.82 2.98
CA VAL A 44 0.31 4.29 3.49
C VAL A 44 1.44 3.27 3.24
N SER A 45 1.21 1.99 3.54
CA SER A 45 2.17 0.93 3.23
C SER A 45 2.42 0.80 1.72
N ASP A 46 1.37 0.89 0.91
CA ASP A 46 1.45 0.87 -0.56
C ASP A 46 2.26 2.03 -1.14
N PHE A 47 2.11 3.23 -0.57
CA PHE A 47 2.91 4.39 -0.96
C PHE A 47 4.40 4.15 -0.72
N ALA A 48 4.73 3.64 0.47
CA ALA A 48 6.10 3.31 0.84
C ALA A 48 6.65 2.17 -0.04
N GLY A 49 5.91 1.09 -0.23
CA GLY A 49 6.27 -0.03 -1.10
C GLY A 49 6.52 0.43 -2.55
N GLY A 50 5.62 1.25 -3.10
CA GLY A 50 5.80 1.84 -4.42
C GLY A 50 7.04 2.75 -4.52
N TYR A 51 7.43 3.41 -3.43
CA TYR A 51 8.62 4.26 -3.41
C TYR A 51 9.89 3.42 -3.52
N PHE A 52 9.96 2.34 -2.73
CA PHE A 52 11.08 1.41 -2.76
C PHE A 52 11.17 0.69 -4.11
N GLU A 53 10.07 0.10 -4.58
CA GLU A 53 10.03 -0.58 -5.88
C GLU A 53 10.43 0.35 -7.02
N GLY A 54 9.86 1.55 -7.07
CA GLY A 54 10.18 2.49 -8.13
C GLY A 54 11.58 3.09 -8.00
N SER A 55 12.17 3.17 -6.80
CA SER A 55 13.58 3.57 -6.64
C SER A 55 14.53 2.49 -7.16
N VAL A 56 14.22 1.20 -6.90
CA VAL A 56 14.96 0.07 -7.47
C VAL A 56 14.81 0.06 -8.99
N ALA A 57 13.61 0.33 -9.49
CA ALA A 57 13.34 0.39 -10.92
C ALA A 57 14.09 1.53 -11.62
N GLU A 58 14.13 2.73 -11.04
CA GLU A 58 14.95 3.86 -11.52
C GLU A 58 16.44 3.52 -11.52
N TRP A 59 16.93 2.84 -10.48
CA TRP A 59 18.32 2.37 -10.43
C TRP A 59 18.64 1.36 -11.54
N LEU A 60 17.75 0.39 -11.80
CA LEU A 60 17.89 -0.54 -12.92
C LEU A 60 17.84 0.18 -14.28
N ALA A 61 16.99 1.20 -14.40
CA ALA A 61 16.91 2.03 -15.60
C ALA A 61 18.21 2.80 -15.86
N SER A 62 18.86 3.31 -14.82
CA SER A 62 20.20 3.92 -14.94
C SER A 62 21.28 2.94 -15.46
N LYS A 63 21.02 1.62 -15.38
CA LYS A 63 21.90 0.55 -15.87
C LYS A 63 21.50 0.03 -17.26
N GLY A 64 20.57 0.69 -17.94
CA GLY A 64 20.15 0.35 -19.31
C GLY A 64 18.99 -0.64 -19.41
N VAL A 65 18.31 -0.95 -18.31
CA VAL A 65 17.06 -1.75 -18.34
C VAL A 65 15.90 -0.80 -18.65
N GLU A 66 15.18 -0.99 -19.75
CA GLU A 66 14.02 -0.14 -20.02
C GLU A 66 12.97 -0.22 -18.90
N HIS A 67 12.69 0.92 -18.26
CA HIS A 67 11.60 1.02 -17.30
C HIS A 67 10.91 2.38 -17.38
N LYS A 68 9.58 2.37 -17.38
CA LYS A 68 8.73 3.56 -17.63
C LYS A 68 8.18 4.22 -16.36
N ALA A 69 8.24 3.54 -15.21
CA ALA A 69 7.69 4.02 -13.95
C ALA A 69 8.78 4.68 -13.08
N THR A 70 8.50 5.90 -12.61
CA THR A 70 9.32 6.58 -11.59
C THR A 70 8.85 6.18 -10.20
N LYS A 71 9.70 6.36 -9.18
CA LYS A 71 9.35 6.12 -7.76
C LYS A 71 8.08 6.84 -7.34
N TRP A 72 7.91 8.09 -7.77
CA TRP A 72 6.72 8.86 -7.48
C TRP A 72 5.47 8.32 -8.19
N LYS A 73 5.58 7.93 -9.47
CA LYS A 73 4.46 7.35 -10.21
C LYS A 73 4.02 6.02 -9.59
N ALA A 74 4.96 5.18 -9.18
CA ALA A 74 4.67 3.91 -8.51
C ALA A 74 4.00 4.13 -7.15
N SER A 75 4.56 4.99 -6.28
CA SER A 75 3.98 5.33 -4.98
C SER A 75 2.57 5.91 -5.09
N PHE A 76 2.39 6.98 -5.88
CA PHE A 76 1.10 7.64 -6.01
C PHE A 76 0.08 6.76 -6.72
N GLY A 77 0.51 5.94 -7.69
CA GLY A 77 -0.37 5.00 -8.38
C GLY A 77 -0.97 3.97 -7.43
N LYS A 78 -0.14 3.32 -6.59
CA LYS A 78 -0.62 2.35 -5.60
C LYS A 78 -1.48 3.01 -4.52
N PHE A 79 -1.01 4.13 -3.96
CA PHE A 79 -1.76 4.91 -2.96
C PHE A 79 -3.14 5.34 -3.48
N ALA A 80 -3.20 5.95 -4.67
CA ALA A 80 -4.45 6.40 -5.25
C ALA A 80 -5.36 5.23 -5.61
N GLY A 81 -4.81 4.14 -6.16
CA GLY A 81 -5.56 2.92 -6.46
C GLY A 81 -6.25 2.35 -5.21
N CYS A 82 -5.55 2.31 -4.08
CA CYS A 82 -6.11 1.87 -2.81
C CYS A 82 -7.24 2.79 -2.33
N LEU A 83 -7.11 4.12 -2.46
CA LEU A 83 -8.14 5.05 -2.01
C LEU A 83 -9.38 5.10 -2.93
N VAL A 84 -9.21 4.90 -4.25
CA VAL A 84 -10.30 4.98 -5.21
C VAL A 84 -11.29 3.82 -5.03
N CYS A 85 -10.86 2.66 -4.54
CA CYS A 85 -11.76 1.52 -4.33
C CYS A 85 -12.63 1.64 -3.06
N VAL A 86 -12.24 2.52 -2.11
CA VAL A 86 -12.89 2.64 -0.79
C VAL A 86 -14.37 3.02 -0.86
N PRO A 87 -14.80 4.02 -1.67
CA PRO A 87 -16.20 4.36 -1.78
C PRO A 87 -17.05 3.18 -2.29
N PHE A 88 -16.51 2.34 -3.15
CA PHE A 88 -17.21 1.15 -3.66
C PHE A 88 -17.32 0.06 -2.59
N ALA A 89 -16.25 -0.15 -1.81
CA ALA A 89 -16.29 -1.07 -0.68
C ALA A 89 -17.34 -0.66 0.37
N LEU A 90 -17.49 0.65 0.59
CA LEU A 90 -18.50 1.20 1.50
C LEU A 90 -19.94 1.04 1.01
N LEU A 91 -20.19 0.89 -0.30
CA LEU A 91 -21.52 0.57 -0.83
C LEU A 91 -21.95 -0.87 -0.53
N ALA A 92 -21.00 -1.74 -0.17
CA ALA A 92 -21.24 -3.15 0.13
C ALA A 92 -21.49 -3.41 1.64
N VAL A 93 -21.43 -2.36 2.46
CA VAL A 93 -21.63 -2.40 3.92
C VAL A 93 -22.93 -1.69 4.27
#